data_AF-A0A7W1NV80-F1
#
_entry.id   AF-A0A7W1NV80-F1
#
_cell.length_a   1.000
_cell.length_b   1.000
_cell.length_c   1.000
_cell.angle_alpha   90.00
_cell.angle_beta   90.00
_cell.angle_gamma   90.00
#
_symmetry.space_group_name_H-M   'P 1'
#
loop_
_entity.id
_entity.type
_entity.pdbx_description
1 polymer ?
#
loop_
_entity_poly.entity_id
_entity_poly.type
_entity_poly.pdbx_seq_one_letter_code
_entity_poly.pdbx_strand_id
1 'polypeptide(L)'
;MELLRNGRPRVVITGLGAMTALGSAKSLWDGLKAGKSGIRRIETIPIDHVPVQIGGEVRDFDPTDYIDRKEARRMGRASHLAVAAASMAIEDAGLTSE
;
A
#
# COMPACT_ATOMS: atom_id res chain seq x y z
N MET A 1 -12.45 -0.37 -31.43
CA MET A 1 -12.90 -0.54 -30.03
C MET A 1 -13.55 0.77 -29.62
N GLU A 2 -14.85 0.78 -29.35
CA GLU A 2 -15.53 2.00 -28.93
C GLU A 2 -15.05 2.38 -27.52
N LEU A 3 -14.41 3.55 -27.40
CA LEU A 3 -13.85 4.07 -26.15
C LEU A 3 -14.88 4.83 -25.33
N LEU A 4 -16.09 5.00 -25.87
CA LEU A 4 -17.21 5.64 -25.19
C LEU A 4 -18.21 4.57 -24.72
N ARG A 5 -18.74 4.75 -23.52
CA ARG A 5 -19.88 3.99 -22.99
C ARG A 5 -20.88 5.01 -22.46
N ASN A 6 -22.08 5.04 -23.05
CA ASN A 6 -23.11 6.05 -22.76
C ASN A 6 -22.60 7.51 -22.88
N GLY A 7 -21.79 7.80 -23.91
CA GLY A 7 -21.24 9.13 -24.14
C GLY A 7 -20.11 9.57 -23.20
N ARG A 8 -19.56 8.66 -22.38
CA ARG A 8 -18.43 8.94 -21.48
C ARG A 8 -17.22 8.06 -21.79
N PRO A 9 -15.98 8.55 -21.61
CA PRO A 9 -14.79 7.72 -21.72
C PRO A 9 -14.89 6.49 -20.83
N ARG A 10 -14.48 5.34 -21.35
CA ARG A 10 -14.32 4.13 -20.55
C ARG A 10 -13.13 4.28 -19.62
N VAL A 11 -13.33 3.88 -18.37
CA VAL A 11 -12.27 3.83 -17.35
C VAL A 11 -11.94 2.38 -17.08
N VAL A 12 -10.66 2.08 -17.00
CA VAL A 12 -10.12 0.76 -16.70
C VAL A 12 -9.05 0.87 -15.61
N ILE A 13 -8.77 -0.24 -14.93
CA ILE A 13 -7.67 -0.33 -13.97
C ILE A 13 -6.47 -0.90 -14.71
N THR A 14 -5.36 -0.16 -14.73
CA THR A 14 -4.13 -0.55 -15.43
C THR A 14 -2.98 -0.91 -14.50
N GLY A 15 -3.03 -0.51 -13.23
CA GLY A 15 -2.03 -0.86 -12.24
C GLY A 15 -2.60 -0.92 -10.83
N LEU A 16 -1.94 -1.70 -9.98
CA LEU A 16 -2.30 -1.95 -8.60
C LEU A 16 -1.09 -1.74 -7.69
N GLY A 17 -1.33 -1.10 -6.55
CA GLY A 17 -0.33 -0.95 -5.50
C GLY A 17 -0.99 -1.00 -4.14
N ALA A 18 -0.31 -1.61 -3.18
CA ALA A 18 -0.85 -1.79 -1.84
C ALA A 18 0.28 -1.85 -0.81
N MET A 19 0.01 -1.34 0.39
CA MET A 19 0.85 -1.50 1.57
C MET A 19 -0.01 -2.02 2.71
N THR A 20 0.13 -3.30 3.05
CA THR A 20 -0.75 -3.98 4.00
C THR A 20 0.03 -4.85 4.99
N ALA A 21 -0.67 -5.37 6.00
CA ALA A 21 -0.09 -6.34 6.94
C ALA A 21 0.34 -7.66 6.28
N LEU A 22 -0.16 -7.95 5.07
CA LEU A 22 0.23 -9.09 4.23
C LEU A 22 1.26 -8.70 3.14
N GLY A 23 1.74 -7.46 3.16
CA GLY A 23 2.74 -6.92 2.23
C GLY A 23 2.13 -6.16 1.03
N SER A 24 2.84 -6.22 -0.10
CA SER A 24 2.49 -5.55 -1.36
C SER A 24 1.29 -6.17 -2.07
N ALA A 25 0.82 -5.59 -3.18
CA ALA A 25 -0.37 -6.07 -3.90
C ALA A 25 -0.30 -7.57 -4.26
N LYS A 26 0.86 -8.03 -4.72
CA LYS A 26 1.08 -9.45 -5.05
C LYS A 26 1.02 -10.34 -3.81
N SER A 27 1.75 -10.00 -2.75
CA SER A 27 1.80 -10.83 -1.54
C SER A 27 0.48 -10.80 -0.76
N LEU A 28 -0.21 -9.66 -0.78
CA LEU A 28 -1.58 -9.53 -0.30
C LEU A 28 -2.50 -10.52 -1.03
N TRP A 29 -2.48 -10.54 -2.36
CA TRP A 29 -3.33 -11.43 -3.14
C TRP A 29 -3.02 -12.91 -2.90
N ASP A 30 -1.74 -13.27 -2.89
CA ASP A 30 -1.31 -14.64 -2.61
C ASP A 30 -1.66 -15.07 -1.17
N GLY A 31 -1.54 -14.17 -0.20
CA GLY A 31 -1.92 -14.39 1.19
C GLY A 31 -3.42 -14.58 1.38
N LEU A 32 -4.24 -13.74 0.75
CA LEU A 32 -5.71 -13.84 0.81
C LEU A 32 -6.20 -15.16 0.22
N LYS A 33 -5.70 -15.57 -0.96
CA LYS A 33 -6.03 -16.87 -1.55
C LYS A 33 -5.66 -18.05 -0.66
N ALA A 34 -4.57 -17.92 0.11
CA ALA A 34 -4.09 -18.94 1.02
C ALA A 34 -4.73 -18.86 2.42
N GLY A 35 -5.69 -17.96 2.66
CA GLY A 35 -6.34 -17.80 3.97
C GLY A 35 -5.41 -17.30 5.08
N LYS A 36 -4.31 -16.60 4.72
CA LYS A 36 -3.35 -16.09 5.71
C LYS A 36 -3.90 -14.85 6.41
N SER A 37 -3.74 -14.80 7.74
CA SER A 37 -4.03 -13.61 8.54
C SER A 37 -2.81 -12.70 8.61
N GLY A 38 -3.01 -11.39 8.45
CA GLY A 38 -2.00 -10.36 8.74
C GLY A 38 -2.01 -9.87 10.19
N ILE A 39 -2.94 -10.36 11.02
CA ILE A 39 -3.07 -9.94 12.42
C ILE A 39 -2.05 -10.67 13.28
N ARG A 40 -1.30 -9.90 14.07
CA ARG A 40 -0.23 -10.37 14.95
C ARG A 40 -0.09 -9.44 16.15
N ARG A 41 0.77 -9.81 17.11
CA ARG A 41 1.11 -8.92 18.24
C ARG A 41 1.69 -7.61 17.71
N ILE A 42 1.30 -6.46 18.26
CA ILE A 42 1.83 -5.16 17.82
C ILE A 42 3.26 -5.00 18.33
N GLU A 43 4.19 -4.63 17.45
CA GLU A 43 5.62 -4.43 17.73
C GLU A 43 6.14 -3.05 17.28
N THR A 44 5.38 -2.34 16.44
CA THR A 44 5.78 -1.04 15.87
C THR A 44 5.57 0.13 16.81
N ILE A 45 4.79 -0.06 17.87
CA ILE A 45 4.54 0.92 18.93
C ILE A 45 4.48 0.22 20.29
N PRO A 46 4.80 0.90 21.40
CA PRO A 46 4.57 0.37 22.75
C PRO A 46 3.07 0.17 23.01
N ILE A 47 2.68 -0.99 23.54
CA ILE A 47 1.27 -1.37 23.74
C ILE A 47 0.94 -1.91 25.13
N ASP A 48 1.88 -1.90 26.07
CA ASP A 48 1.66 -2.47 27.41
C ASP A 48 0.59 -1.75 28.23
N HIS A 49 0.27 -0.51 27.85
CA HIS A 49 -0.71 0.36 28.50
C HIS A 49 -2.13 0.21 27.95
N VAL A 50 -2.35 -0.61 26.92
CA VAL A 50 -3.67 -0.84 26.30
C VAL A 50 -4.10 -2.30 26.39
N PRO A 51 -5.41 -2.57 26.52
CA PRO A 51 -5.92 -3.95 26.61
C PRO A 51 -5.80 -4.73 25.29
N VAL A 52 -5.78 -4.04 24.15
CA VAL A 52 -5.68 -4.67 22.83
C VAL A 52 -4.21 -4.68 22.40
N GLN A 53 -3.66 -5.89 22.24
CA GLN A 53 -2.23 -6.10 21.97
C GLN A 53 -1.94 -6.66 20.57
N ILE A 54 -2.97 -6.77 19.72
CA ILE A 54 -2.86 -7.32 18.36
C ILE A 54 -3.34 -6.31 17.31
N GLY A 55 -2.78 -6.39 16.10
CA GLY A 55 -3.10 -5.49 15.00
C GLY A 55 -2.52 -5.96 13.66
N GLY A 56 -2.98 -5.34 12.58
CA GLY A 56 -2.51 -5.56 11.21
C GLY A 56 -1.40 -4.56 10.85
N GLU A 57 -0.19 -4.78 11.34
CA GLU A 57 0.92 -3.85 11.10
C GLU A 57 1.59 -4.08 9.74
N VAL A 58 1.81 -2.99 9.00
CA VAL A 58 2.87 -2.95 7.99
C VAL A 58 4.21 -2.90 8.73
N ARG A 59 5.00 -3.96 8.63
CA ARG A 59 6.34 -4.08 9.21
C ARG A 59 7.41 -3.94 8.13
N ASP A 60 8.66 -3.75 8.56
CA ASP A 60 9.85 -3.69 7.70
C ASP A 60 9.72 -2.67 6.56
N PHE A 61 9.01 -1.57 6.84
CA PHE A 61 8.78 -0.49 5.89
C PHE A 61 9.72 0.68 6.19
N ASP A 62 10.56 1.02 5.22
CA ASP A 62 11.35 2.25 5.20
C ASP A 62 10.73 3.24 4.20
N PRO A 63 10.25 4.42 4.65
CA PRO A 63 9.72 5.42 3.74
C PRO A 63 10.78 5.99 2.79
N THR A 64 12.07 5.87 3.11
CA THR A 64 13.15 6.41 2.28
C THR A 64 13.44 5.62 1.01
N ASP A 65 12.88 4.42 0.88
CA ASP A 65 12.88 3.66 -0.37
C ASP A 65 11.98 4.29 -1.45
N TYR A 66 11.03 5.15 -1.05
CA TYR A 66 10.01 5.71 -1.95
C TYR A 66 10.00 7.25 -1.95
N ILE A 67 10.53 7.87 -0.91
CA ILE A 67 10.40 9.30 -0.65
C ILE A 67 11.76 9.84 -0.24
N ASP A 68 12.16 11.00 -0.79
CA ASP A 68 13.36 11.68 -0.31
C ASP A 68 13.31 11.87 1.22
N ARG A 69 14.45 11.64 1.88
CA ARG A 69 14.56 11.66 3.35
C ARG A 69 14.02 12.95 3.97
N LYS A 70 14.22 14.11 3.32
CA LYS A 70 13.78 15.41 3.83
C LYS A 70 12.26 15.53 3.80
N GLU A 71 11.63 15.03 2.74
CA GLU A 71 10.17 15.05 2.58
C GLU A 71 9.52 13.99 3.47
N ALA A 72 10.09 12.78 3.54
CA ALA A 72 9.62 11.73 4.44
C ALA A 72 9.54 12.22 5.89
N ARG A 73 10.52 12.99 6.38
CA ARG A 73 10.52 13.55 7.74
C ARG A 73 9.35 14.51 8.02
N ARG A 74 8.74 15.12 7.00
CA ARG A 74 7.62 16.07 7.11
C ARG A 74 6.25 15.41 6.94
N MET A 75 6.22 14.13 6.64
CA MET A 75 5.01 13.37 6.35
C MET A 75 4.65 12.43 7.50
N GLY A 76 3.34 12.22 7.71
CA GLY A 76 2.86 11.19 8.62
C GLY A 76 2.98 9.80 8.02
N ARG A 77 3.02 8.75 8.86
CA ARG A 77 3.14 7.34 8.44
C ARG A 77 2.09 6.93 7.41
N ALA A 78 0.84 7.38 7.56
CA ALA A 78 -0.23 7.09 6.60
C ALA A 78 0.11 7.63 5.20
N SER A 79 0.66 8.85 5.11
CA SER A 79 1.09 9.44 3.85
C SER A 79 2.28 8.70 3.25
N HIS A 80 3.21 8.20 4.06
CA HIS A 80 4.31 7.37 3.56
C HIS A 80 3.80 6.10 2.87
N LEU A 81 2.89 5.38 3.53
CA LEU A 81 2.28 4.17 2.98
C LEU A 81 1.48 4.48 1.71
N ALA A 82 0.77 5.60 1.68
CA ALA A 82 0.02 6.05 0.51
C ALA A 82 0.93 6.34 -0.69
N VAL A 83 2.04 7.05 -0.48
CA VAL A 83 3.00 7.32 -1.57
C VAL A 83 3.64 6.03 -2.06
N ALA A 84 4.11 5.15 -1.15
CA ALA A 84 4.69 3.88 -1.55
C ALA A 84 3.70 3.03 -2.38
N ALA A 85 2.45 2.90 -1.93
CA ALA A 85 1.40 2.19 -2.66
C ALA A 85 1.09 2.84 -4.02
N ALA A 86 1.03 4.17 -4.10
CA ALA A 86 0.80 4.88 -5.36
C ALA A 86 1.97 4.70 -6.33
N SER A 87 3.22 4.77 -5.86
CA SER A 87 4.41 4.52 -6.67
C SER A 87 4.40 3.12 -7.28
N MET A 88 4.08 2.09 -6.48
CA MET A 88 3.91 0.72 -6.98
C MET A 88 2.80 0.62 -8.04
N ALA A 89 1.68 1.31 -7.85
CA ALA A 89 0.57 1.28 -8.81
C ALA A 89 0.93 1.95 -10.15
N ILE A 90 1.68 3.05 -10.12
CA ILE A 90 2.17 3.75 -11.32
C ILE A 90 3.16 2.87 -12.07
N GLU A 91 4.08 2.23 -11.35
CA GLU A 91 5.06 1.30 -11.92
C GLU A 91 4.39 0.08 -12.56
N ASP A 92 3.45 -0.57 -11.84
CA ASP A 92 2.67 -1.70 -12.35
C ASP A 92 1.84 -1.32 -13.59
N ALA A 93 1.33 -0.09 -13.64
CA ALA A 93 0.62 0.43 -14.80
C ALA A 93 1.53 0.70 -16.01
N GLY A 94 2.86 0.70 -15.84
CA GLY A 94 3.81 1.13 -16.85
C GLY A 94 3.59 2.57 -17.31
N LEU A 95 3.02 3.42 -16.43
CA LEU A 95 2.66 4.79 -16.78
C LEU A 95 3.92 5.67 -16.75
N THR A 96 4.32 6.18 -17.91
CA THR A 96 5.44 7.12 -18.05
C THR A 96 4.92 8.56 -18.03
N SER A 97 5.67 9.47 -17.40
CA SER A 97 5.45 10.91 -17.60
C SER A 97 5.86 11.27 -19.03
N GLU A 98 4.91 11.79 -19.82
CA GLU A 98 5.20 12.53 -21.06
C GLU A 98 6.00 13.81 -20.78
#